data_AF-A0ABD4VZH9-F1
#
_entry.id   AF-A0ABD4VZH9-F1
#
_cell.length_a   1.000
_cell.length_b   1.000
_cell.length_c   1.000
_cell.angle_alpha   90.00
_cell.angle_beta   90.00
_cell.angle_gamma   90.00
#
_symmetry.space_group_name_H-M   'P 1'
#
loop_
_entity.id
_entity.type
_entity.pdbx_description
1 polymer ?
#
loop_
_entity_poly.entity_id
_entity_poly.type
_entity_poly.pdbx_seq_one_letter_code
_entity_poly.pdbx_strand_id
1 'polypeptide(L)'
;MINLNYQSSDTSLLPSDFQLEDYKKIARDNKKRFLQFCFSNAEISDQGFKIHISATQINYQVILDEVFDLCKSNLIDFKYISNREQLLDNLAGKDDLWASGKFITIYPSSLDDFKKVIVKLYENNVLKVQDGIAIFSDRRYRDSNVIFYRYGRLKGPDKWIYNPITKLKEYRDYESMEYRLPAWVDEPFPDNSDDSKTCKYLFKKIIPTEGLNSKPSGATFLAHVAGSEEEFVLKNAHPGYMNLGVACTDSLKNEAVNIKRMMKCDFIPNYIVDFSEDEDYFLCEEKKCGLSVDDYRADSHHNFIDKKLRKKTINDYRKSITDLLKNVQILHDERIFLGDISSENVLVDPETNLVSFVDLEQSVFLEDHSKIAFFARTEGFFDENTPFLAPIAQDNQQLAYLLISFFCRGNMFLLIDHSGAMTINFFKQYASTHNLPKVFVDVIMDLLEDPNQRLDNLVEVLDKMDCENLYNSEDLVSLDDFQYELVKSVYLAMIDGIQIDDKKTLFFE
;
A
#
# COMPACT_ATOMS: atom_id res chain seq x y z
N MET A 1 -13.84 1.41 31.39
CA MET A 1 -13.59 2.73 30.77
C MET A 1 -14.35 2.76 29.48
N ILE A 2 -15.19 3.77 29.27
CA ILE A 2 -16.04 3.90 28.10
C ILE A 2 -15.13 4.10 26.90
N ASN A 3 -15.10 3.12 25.99
CA ASN A 3 -14.42 3.22 24.71
C ASN A 3 -15.30 4.13 23.85
N LEU A 4 -15.06 5.44 23.95
CA LEU A 4 -15.58 6.39 22.98
C LEU A 4 -14.88 6.02 21.67
N ASN A 5 -15.62 5.47 20.72
CA ASN A 5 -15.25 5.50 19.31
C ASN A 5 -15.00 6.98 18.97
N TYR A 6 -13.75 7.42 19.13
CA TYR A 6 -13.30 8.69 18.62
C TYR A 6 -13.51 8.62 17.11
N GLN A 7 -14.58 9.25 16.62
CA GLN A 7 -14.57 9.73 15.24
C GLN A 7 -13.25 10.48 15.08
N SER A 8 -12.36 9.96 14.24
CA SER A 8 -11.06 10.57 14.02
C SER A 8 -11.30 12.01 13.63
N SER A 9 -10.76 12.95 14.41
CA SER A 9 -10.98 14.36 14.16
C SER A 9 -10.41 14.71 12.78
N ASP A 10 -11.17 15.46 11.98
CA ASP A 10 -10.72 15.94 10.65
C ASP A 10 -9.40 16.75 10.72
N THR A 11 -9.03 17.21 11.92
CA THR A 11 -7.73 17.82 12.24
C THR A 11 -7.11 17.10 13.43
N SER A 12 -5.87 16.67 13.30
CA SER A 12 -5.06 16.15 14.40
C SER A 12 -3.63 16.70 14.42
N LEU A 13 -3.29 17.57 13.45
CA LEU A 13 -2.01 18.27 13.36
C LEU A 13 -2.23 19.78 13.34
N LEU A 14 -1.53 20.47 14.23
CA LEU A 14 -1.46 21.94 14.27
C LEU A 14 0.02 22.36 14.42
N PRO A 15 0.39 23.55 13.92
CA PRO A 15 1.66 24.17 14.27
C PRO A 15 1.78 24.34 15.79
N SER A 16 2.97 24.11 16.34
CA SER A 16 3.23 24.21 17.78
C SER A 16 2.94 25.60 18.33
N ASP A 17 3.25 26.65 17.56
CA ASP A 17 3.04 28.06 17.94
C ASP A 17 1.69 28.62 17.45
N PHE A 18 0.72 27.74 17.16
CA PHE A 18 -0.63 28.15 16.79
C PHE A 18 -1.33 28.94 17.91
N GLN A 19 -1.87 30.12 17.58
CA GLN A 19 -2.59 30.98 18.52
C GLN A 19 -4.06 31.15 18.13
N LEU A 20 -4.90 31.56 19.10
CA LEU A 20 -6.34 31.77 18.87
C LEU A 20 -6.64 32.77 17.75
N GLU A 21 -5.77 33.76 17.52
CA GLU A 21 -5.93 34.74 16.45
C GLU A 21 -5.75 34.11 15.05
N ASP A 22 -4.90 33.09 14.94
CA ASP A 22 -4.64 32.37 13.69
C ASP A 22 -5.88 31.60 13.23
N TYR A 23 -6.76 31.21 14.15
CA TYR A 23 -8.05 30.58 13.83
C TYR A 23 -8.91 31.45 12.89
N LYS A 24 -8.77 32.79 12.94
CA LYS A 24 -9.51 33.69 12.04
C LYS A 24 -8.96 33.70 10.61
N LYS A 25 -7.83 33.05 10.38
CA LYS A 25 -7.09 33.01 9.12
C LYS A 25 -7.14 31.64 8.46
N ILE A 26 -7.90 30.67 8.98
CA ILE A 26 -7.94 29.33 8.40
C ILE A 26 -9.11 29.13 7.43
N ALA A 27 -8.86 28.30 6.42
CA ALA A 27 -9.87 27.72 5.53
C ALA A 27 -9.67 26.20 5.45
N ARG A 28 -10.71 25.48 5.04
CA ARG A 28 -10.69 24.02 4.88
C ARG A 28 -11.28 23.63 3.54
N ASP A 29 -10.70 22.61 2.92
CA ASP A 29 -11.23 22.06 1.68
C ASP A 29 -12.47 21.18 1.93
N ASN A 30 -13.29 20.97 0.89
CA ASN A 30 -14.53 20.19 1.02
C ASN A 30 -14.30 18.73 1.43
N LYS A 31 -13.14 18.15 1.09
CA LYS A 31 -12.78 16.78 1.51
C LYS A 31 -12.19 16.73 2.91
N LYS A 32 -12.05 17.89 3.58
CA LYS A 32 -11.50 18.06 4.92
C LYS A 32 -10.11 17.47 5.12
N ARG A 33 -9.32 17.33 4.05
CA ARG A 33 -7.95 16.83 4.10
C ARG A 33 -6.96 17.94 4.44
N PHE A 34 -7.15 19.10 3.82
CA PHE A 34 -6.24 20.23 3.92
C PHE A 34 -6.80 21.31 4.83
N LEU A 35 -5.95 21.77 5.75
CA LEU A 35 -6.14 23.06 6.42
C LEU A 35 -5.25 24.09 5.73
N GLN A 36 -5.81 25.25 5.43
CA GLN A 36 -5.13 26.36 4.76
C GLN A 36 -5.06 27.56 5.69
N PHE A 37 -3.90 28.20 5.78
CA PHE A 37 -3.74 29.54 6.35
C PHE A 37 -3.75 30.58 5.23
N CYS A 38 -4.63 31.57 5.37
CA CYS A 38 -4.84 32.69 4.47
C CYS A 38 -4.30 33.97 5.12
N PHE A 39 -2.98 34.15 5.10
CA PHE A 39 -2.30 35.31 5.67
C PHE A 39 -2.21 36.50 4.72
N SER A 40 -2.17 36.23 3.41
CA SER A 40 -2.10 37.23 2.36
C SER A 40 -3.47 37.86 2.11
N ASN A 41 -3.45 39.15 1.74
CA ASN A 41 -4.62 39.85 1.18
C ASN A 41 -4.49 40.01 -0.35
N ALA A 42 -3.43 39.48 -0.96
CA ALA A 42 -3.21 39.61 -2.40
C ALA A 42 -4.13 38.66 -3.17
N GLU A 43 -4.64 39.11 -4.33
CA GLU A 43 -5.32 38.20 -5.24
C GLU A 43 -4.33 37.23 -5.86
N ILE A 44 -4.58 35.93 -5.67
CA ILE A 44 -3.79 34.89 -6.32
C ILE A 44 -4.24 34.69 -7.77
N SER A 45 -3.26 34.57 -8.67
CA SER A 45 -3.49 34.18 -10.06
C SER A 45 -4.21 32.83 -10.14
N ASP A 46 -4.92 32.59 -11.23
CA ASP A 46 -5.53 31.31 -11.56
C ASP A 46 -4.52 30.16 -11.66
N GLN A 47 -3.34 30.47 -12.18
CA GLN A 47 -2.24 29.55 -12.43
C GLN A 47 -0.89 30.25 -12.20
N GLY A 48 0.11 29.49 -11.77
CA GLY A 48 1.43 30.01 -11.44
C GLY A 48 2.31 28.96 -10.75
N PHE A 49 3.46 29.40 -10.24
CA PHE A 49 4.34 28.54 -9.46
C PHE A 49 3.82 28.39 -8.03
N LYS A 50 3.84 27.15 -7.54
CA LYS A 50 3.63 26.78 -6.13
C LYS A 50 4.81 25.97 -5.63
N ILE A 51 5.09 26.06 -4.35
CA ILE A 51 6.18 25.35 -3.68
C ILE A 51 5.55 24.22 -2.89
N HIS A 52 6.06 23.00 -3.03
CA HIS A 52 5.68 21.87 -2.20
C HIS A 52 6.82 21.53 -1.24
N ILE A 53 6.46 21.29 0.02
CA ILE A 53 7.41 20.84 1.03
C ILE A 53 7.10 19.39 1.36
N SER A 54 8.12 18.55 1.22
CA SER A 54 8.12 17.14 1.60
C SER A 54 8.54 16.97 3.06
N ALA A 55 8.33 15.78 3.59
CA ALA A 55 8.69 15.40 4.95
C ALA A 55 8.92 13.89 5.04
N THR A 56 9.35 13.41 6.20
CA THR A 56 9.29 12.00 6.60
C THR A 56 8.29 11.84 7.75
N GLN A 57 7.91 10.60 8.07
CA GLN A 57 7.02 10.35 9.21
C GLN A 57 7.65 10.72 10.57
N ILE A 58 8.96 11.00 10.60
CA ILE A 58 9.71 11.35 11.82
C ILE A 58 9.73 12.86 12.02
N ASN A 59 9.89 13.66 10.96
CA ASN A 59 10.18 15.09 11.06
C ASN A 59 9.05 16.03 10.62
N TYR A 60 7.89 15.50 10.22
CA TYR A 60 6.79 16.32 9.69
C TYR A 60 6.38 17.49 10.60
N GLN A 61 6.42 17.32 11.93
CA GLN A 61 6.02 18.37 12.87
C GLN A 61 7.02 19.54 12.86
N VAL A 62 8.33 19.25 12.86
CA VAL A 62 9.39 20.26 12.78
C VAL A 62 9.26 21.07 11.49
N ILE A 63 9.00 20.38 10.37
CA ILE A 63 8.79 21.04 9.07
C ILE A 63 7.54 21.92 9.09
N LEU A 64 6.44 21.45 9.68
CA LEU A 64 5.20 22.22 9.78
C LEU A 64 5.40 23.52 10.56
N ASP A 65 6.09 23.44 11.69
CA ASP A 65 6.34 24.59 12.58
C ASP A 65 7.18 25.66 11.85
N GLU A 66 8.29 25.25 11.22
CA GLU A 66 9.16 26.17 10.48
C GLU A 66 8.48 26.82 9.27
N VAL A 67 7.68 26.05 8.52
CA VAL A 67 6.95 26.60 7.37
C VAL A 67 5.83 27.52 7.83
N PHE A 68 5.15 27.19 8.93
CA PHE A 68 4.12 28.05 9.50
C PHE A 68 4.70 29.42 9.91
N ASP A 69 5.79 29.44 10.68
CA ASP A 69 6.41 30.69 11.15
C ASP A 69 6.93 31.55 10.00
N LEU A 70 7.57 30.91 9.01
CA LEU A 70 8.05 31.59 7.81
C LEU A 70 6.88 32.19 7.02
N CYS A 71 5.83 31.41 6.74
CA CYS A 71 4.68 31.89 5.98
C CYS A 71 3.92 32.99 6.73
N LYS A 72 3.72 32.84 8.05
CA LYS A 72 3.06 33.84 8.90
C LYS A 72 3.82 35.17 8.91
N SER A 73 5.13 35.12 9.13
CA SER A 73 5.99 36.32 9.18
C SER A 73 6.09 37.06 7.85
N ASN A 74 5.87 36.35 6.73
CA ASN A 74 5.95 36.91 5.39
C ASN A 74 4.57 37.11 4.73
N LEU A 75 3.47 36.86 5.45
CA LEU A 75 2.09 36.96 4.97
C LEU A 75 1.82 36.12 3.70
N ILE A 76 2.27 34.87 3.70
CA ILE A 76 2.14 33.95 2.57
C ILE A 76 1.09 32.88 2.88
N ASP A 77 0.21 32.63 1.92
CA ASP A 77 -0.79 31.59 2.05
C ASP A 77 -0.16 30.21 1.87
N PHE A 78 -0.58 29.25 2.69
CA PHE A 78 -0.16 27.86 2.54
C PHE A 78 -1.22 26.91 3.07
N LYS A 79 -1.19 25.67 2.61
CA LYS A 79 -2.03 24.58 3.15
C LYS A 79 -1.21 23.33 3.42
N TYR A 80 -1.70 22.47 4.29
CA TYR A 80 -1.04 21.22 4.66
C TYR A 80 -2.06 20.12 4.95
N ILE A 81 -1.62 18.85 4.88
CA ILE A 81 -2.44 17.70 5.29
C ILE A 81 -2.63 17.75 6.80
N SER A 82 -3.86 18.00 7.26
CA SER A 82 -4.12 18.39 8.65
C SER A 82 -4.50 17.23 9.59
N ASN A 83 -4.69 16.04 9.03
CA ASN A 83 -4.91 14.82 9.77
C ASN A 83 -3.65 13.94 9.70
N ARG A 84 -3.18 13.50 10.87
CA ARG A 84 -1.95 12.72 11.03
C ARG A 84 -1.99 11.39 10.28
N GLU A 85 -3.08 10.65 10.35
CA GLU A 85 -3.21 9.35 9.69
C GLU A 85 -3.14 9.51 8.17
N GLN A 86 -3.90 10.46 7.61
CA GLN A 86 -3.83 10.80 6.18
C GLN A 86 -2.43 11.26 5.74
N LEU A 87 -1.70 11.96 6.62
CA LEU A 87 -0.31 12.34 6.35
C LEU A 87 0.62 11.12 6.36
N LEU A 88 0.49 10.23 7.33
CA LEU A 88 1.31 9.02 7.38
C LEU A 88 1.07 8.12 6.17
N ASP A 89 -0.17 7.99 5.71
CA ASP A 89 -0.50 7.27 4.47
C ASP A 89 0.14 7.94 3.23
N ASN A 90 0.10 9.27 3.16
CA ASN A 90 0.78 10.03 2.10
C ASN A 90 2.30 9.79 2.09
N LEU A 91 2.92 9.81 3.26
CA LEU A 91 4.36 9.61 3.45
C LEU A 91 4.78 8.13 3.39
N ALA A 92 3.83 7.20 3.44
CA ALA A 92 4.02 5.77 3.17
C ALA A 92 3.83 5.42 1.68
N GLY A 93 3.44 6.39 0.85
CA GLY A 93 3.20 6.17 -0.58
C GLY A 93 1.89 5.42 -0.87
N LYS A 94 0.88 5.54 0.00
CA LYS A 94 -0.46 4.96 -0.24
C LYS A 94 -1.38 5.87 -1.06
N ASP A 95 -1.03 7.15 -1.21
CA ASP A 95 -1.70 8.04 -2.14
C ASP A 95 -1.15 7.86 -3.56
N ASP A 96 -1.90 8.34 -4.57
CA ASP A 96 -1.43 8.42 -5.95
C ASP A 96 -0.04 9.06 -6.05
N LEU A 97 0.78 8.61 -7.01
CA LEU A 97 2.14 9.15 -7.28
C LEU A 97 2.19 10.68 -7.33
N TRP A 98 1.13 11.27 -7.86
CA TRP A 98 0.99 12.71 -7.96
C TRP A 98 0.94 13.43 -6.60
N ALA A 99 0.29 12.84 -5.60
CA ALA A 99 0.02 13.45 -4.31
C ALA A 99 1.03 13.05 -3.24
N SER A 100 1.61 11.86 -3.36
CA SER A 100 2.60 11.34 -2.42
C SER A 100 3.79 12.27 -2.26
N GLY A 101 4.22 12.48 -1.01
CA GLY A 101 5.28 13.42 -0.63
C GLY A 101 4.89 14.89 -0.53
N LYS A 102 3.71 15.30 -1.04
CA LYS A 102 3.24 16.69 -0.92
C LYS A 102 2.56 16.92 0.43
N PHE A 103 3.35 17.16 1.48
CA PHE A 103 2.82 17.50 2.80
C PHE A 103 2.25 18.92 2.84
N ILE A 104 3.08 19.92 2.49
CA ILE A 104 2.71 21.34 2.52
C ILE A 104 2.73 21.91 1.10
N THR A 105 1.77 22.77 0.78
CA THR A 105 1.77 23.59 -0.44
C THR A 105 1.76 25.06 -0.07
N ILE A 106 2.75 25.81 -0.53
CA ILE A 106 2.90 27.25 -0.32
C ILE A 106 2.52 27.98 -1.62
N TYR A 107 1.81 29.09 -1.47
CA TYR A 107 1.19 29.84 -2.56
C TYR A 107 1.73 31.28 -2.67
N PRO A 108 2.89 31.48 -3.33
CA PRO A 108 3.37 32.83 -3.62
C PRO A 108 2.43 33.58 -4.58
N SER A 109 2.31 34.90 -4.40
CA SER A 109 1.42 35.77 -5.20
C SER A 109 1.90 36.06 -6.61
N SER A 110 3.21 35.95 -6.86
CA SER A 110 3.84 36.28 -8.15
C SER A 110 5.09 35.43 -8.39
N LEU A 111 5.64 35.48 -9.62
CA LEU A 111 6.91 34.82 -9.94
C LEU A 111 8.08 35.38 -9.10
N ASP A 112 8.10 36.68 -8.86
CA ASP A 112 9.15 37.31 -8.04
C ASP A 112 9.03 36.91 -6.57
N ASP A 113 7.80 36.82 -6.06
CA ASP A 113 7.56 36.33 -4.70
C ASP A 113 7.95 34.86 -4.59
N PHE A 114 7.59 34.04 -5.58
CA PHE A 114 8.00 32.63 -5.64
C PHE A 114 9.53 32.49 -5.55
N LYS A 115 10.28 33.26 -6.34
CA LYS A 115 11.75 33.23 -6.31
C LYS A 115 12.31 33.64 -4.94
N LYS A 116 11.74 34.66 -4.29
CA LYS A 116 12.17 35.10 -2.96
C LYS A 116 11.85 34.06 -1.87
N VAL A 117 10.66 33.49 -1.92
CA VAL A 117 10.16 32.55 -0.90
C VAL A 117 10.93 31.25 -0.94
N ILE A 118 11.15 30.68 -2.12
CA ILE A 118 11.88 29.41 -2.25
C ILE A 118 13.35 29.54 -1.82
N VAL A 119 13.98 30.69 -2.08
CA VAL A 119 15.33 31.00 -1.58
C VAL A 119 15.33 31.09 -0.05
N LYS A 120 14.36 31.80 0.56
CA LYS A 120 14.25 31.89 2.02
C LYS A 120 14.04 30.53 2.69
N LEU A 121 13.19 29.68 2.10
CA LEU A 121 12.98 28.31 2.57
C LEU A 121 14.28 27.50 2.48
N TYR A 122 14.98 27.59 1.34
CA TYR A 122 16.25 26.90 1.14
C TYR A 122 17.35 27.39 2.08
N GLU A 123 17.36 28.67 2.45
CA GLU A 123 18.35 29.26 3.35
C GLU A 123 18.07 28.96 4.83
N ASN A 124 16.87 28.51 5.20
CA ASN A 124 16.49 28.14 6.56
C ASN A 124 17.35 26.97 7.07
N ASN A 125 18.09 27.19 8.16
CA ASN A 125 19.04 26.23 8.72
C ASN A 125 18.37 24.97 9.28
N VAL A 126 17.13 25.07 9.76
CA VAL A 126 16.37 23.93 10.27
C VAL A 126 15.91 23.06 9.11
N LEU A 127 15.35 23.66 8.04
CA LEU A 127 14.88 22.92 6.86
C LEU A 127 16.01 22.26 6.07
N LYS A 128 17.19 22.89 5.99
CA LYS A 128 18.37 22.35 5.28
C LYS A 128 18.81 20.96 5.74
N VAL A 129 18.65 20.66 7.03
CA VAL A 129 19.11 19.40 7.63
C VAL A 129 17.99 18.36 7.74
N GLN A 130 16.78 18.68 7.27
CA GLN A 130 15.67 17.73 7.28
C GLN A 130 15.74 16.81 6.07
N ASP A 131 15.33 15.57 6.30
CA ASP A 131 15.06 14.62 5.24
C ASP A 131 13.63 14.76 4.70
N GLY A 132 13.44 14.38 3.44
CA GLY A 132 12.14 14.34 2.80
C GLY A 132 12.06 13.16 1.85
N ILE A 133 10.85 12.88 1.37
CA ILE A 133 10.63 11.94 0.27
C ILE A 133 10.56 12.67 -1.06
N ALA A 134 10.97 11.99 -2.13
CA ALA A 134 10.91 12.55 -3.48
C ALA A 134 9.48 12.88 -3.90
N ILE A 135 9.32 13.97 -4.66
CA ILE A 135 8.06 14.34 -5.30
C ILE A 135 8.25 14.24 -6.81
N PHE A 136 7.94 13.08 -7.39
CA PHE A 136 8.27 12.76 -8.79
C PHE A 136 7.62 13.68 -9.83
N SER A 137 6.46 14.24 -9.50
CA SER A 137 5.74 15.15 -10.40
C SER A 137 6.28 16.58 -10.39
N ASP A 138 7.20 16.91 -9.48
CA ASP A 138 7.68 18.26 -9.22
C ASP A 138 9.20 18.36 -9.39
N ARG A 139 9.70 19.59 -9.54
CA ARG A 139 11.14 19.85 -9.67
C ARG A 139 11.75 20.09 -8.30
N ARG A 140 12.81 19.35 -7.96
CA ARG A 140 13.62 19.57 -6.75
C ARG A 140 14.28 20.95 -6.83
N TYR A 141 14.25 21.73 -5.74
CA TYR A 141 14.98 23.00 -5.71
C TYR A 141 16.42 22.77 -5.26
N ARG A 142 17.36 22.84 -6.22
CA ARG A 142 18.79 22.56 -6.00
C ARG A 142 18.98 21.16 -5.38
N ASP A 143 19.83 21.06 -4.37
CA ASP A 143 20.13 19.88 -3.57
C ASP A 143 19.21 19.72 -2.34
N SER A 144 18.08 20.43 -2.27
CA SER A 144 17.17 20.30 -1.12
C SER A 144 16.51 18.92 -1.08
N ASN A 145 16.43 18.33 0.11
CA ASN A 145 15.69 17.10 0.37
C ASN A 145 14.18 17.32 0.52
N VAL A 146 13.76 18.54 0.86
CA VAL A 146 12.35 18.82 1.24
C VAL A 146 11.66 19.83 0.33
N ILE A 147 12.38 20.62 -0.48
CA ILE A 147 11.80 21.74 -1.24
C ILE A 147 11.67 21.38 -2.72
N PHE A 148 10.43 21.42 -3.21
CA PHE A 148 10.08 21.15 -4.60
C PHE A 148 9.17 22.25 -5.15
N TYR A 149 9.08 22.39 -6.46
CA TYR A 149 8.18 23.35 -7.10
C TYR A 149 7.58 22.85 -8.41
N ARG A 150 6.43 23.42 -8.76
CA ARG A 150 5.81 23.22 -10.07
C ARG A 150 5.00 24.42 -10.52
N TYR A 151 4.78 24.51 -11.82
CA TYR A 151 3.76 25.38 -12.40
C TYR A 151 2.43 24.64 -12.46
N GLY A 152 1.36 25.24 -11.94
CA GLY A 152 0.07 24.57 -11.88
C GLY A 152 -1.09 25.51 -11.56
N ARG A 153 -2.27 24.92 -11.34
CA ARG A 153 -3.44 25.65 -10.84
C ARG A 153 -3.25 26.03 -9.39
N LEU A 154 -3.63 27.26 -9.06
CA LEU A 154 -3.55 27.82 -7.70
C LEU A 154 -4.92 27.95 -7.04
N LYS A 155 -6.01 28.12 -7.83
CA LYS A 155 -7.38 28.21 -7.33
C LYS A 155 -8.42 27.54 -8.23
N GLY A 156 -9.56 27.21 -7.62
CA GLY A 156 -10.73 26.62 -8.26
C GLY A 156 -10.63 25.10 -8.44
N PRO A 157 -11.75 24.41 -8.71
CA PRO A 157 -11.78 22.97 -8.95
C PRO A 157 -11.23 22.58 -10.34
N ASP A 158 -10.99 23.57 -11.21
CA ASP A 158 -10.48 23.36 -12.54
C ASP A 158 -9.04 22.85 -12.51
N LYS A 159 -8.76 21.89 -13.39
CA LYS A 159 -7.48 21.21 -13.54
C LYS A 159 -6.74 21.61 -14.82
N TRP A 160 -7.35 22.43 -15.68
CA TRP A 160 -6.76 22.85 -16.95
C TRP A 160 -5.81 24.03 -16.79
N ILE A 161 -4.62 23.93 -17.39
CA ILE A 161 -3.75 25.06 -17.63
C ILE A 161 -4.20 25.76 -18.91
N TYR A 162 -4.33 27.08 -18.82
CA TYR A 162 -4.79 27.91 -19.92
C TYR A 162 -3.65 28.76 -20.46
N ASN A 163 -3.60 28.90 -21.77
CA ASN A 163 -2.75 29.88 -22.39
C ASN A 163 -3.21 31.30 -21.99
N PRO A 164 -2.33 32.15 -21.42
CA PRO A 164 -2.74 33.45 -20.91
C PRO A 164 -3.24 34.39 -22.01
N ILE A 165 -2.81 34.18 -23.27
CA ILE A 165 -3.17 34.99 -24.43
C ILE A 165 -4.42 34.42 -25.12
N THR A 166 -4.37 33.16 -25.56
CA THR A 166 -5.45 32.57 -26.37
C THR A 166 -6.64 32.08 -25.54
N LYS A 167 -6.46 31.90 -24.22
CA LYS A 167 -7.43 31.29 -23.29
C LYS A 167 -7.82 29.86 -23.65
N LEU A 168 -7.07 29.20 -24.54
CA LEU A 168 -7.28 27.80 -24.87
C LEU A 168 -6.71 26.89 -23.76
N LYS A 169 -7.33 25.72 -23.61
CA LYS A 169 -6.86 24.64 -22.74
C LYS A 169 -5.64 23.98 -23.38
N GLU A 170 -4.57 23.85 -22.62
CA GLU A 170 -3.30 23.31 -23.13
C GLU A 170 -3.08 21.89 -22.62
N TYR A 171 -3.10 21.70 -21.30
CA TYR A 171 -3.02 20.39 -20.67
C TYR A 171 -3.65 20.41 -19.28
N ARG A 172 -3.87 19.23 -18.70
CA ARG A 172 -4.34 19.08 -17.32
C ARG A 172 -3.16 19.01 -16.37
N ASP A 173 -3.14 19.86 -15.34
CA ASP A 173 -2.06 19.95 -14.33
C ASP A 173 -1.79 18.58 -13.69
N TYR A 174 -2.83 17.76 -13.47
CA TYR A 174 -2.81 16.52 -12.67
C TYR A 174 -2.69 15.21 -13.46
N GLU A 175 -2.45 15.24 -14.77
CA GLU A 175 -2.39 14.01 -15.60
C GLU A 175 -0.98 13.64 -16.05
N SER A 176 -0.01 14.55 -15.91
CA SER A 176 1.39 14.26 -16.25
C SER A 176 2.15 13.85 -14.99
N MET A 177 2.81 12.70 -15.05
CA MET A 177 3.74 12.22 -14.01
C MET A 177 5.07 12.96 -14.02
N GLU A 178 5.33 13.77 -15.05
CA GLU A 178 6.59 14.47 -15.25
C GLU A 178 6.47 15.95 -14.90
N TYR A 179 7.59 16.54 -14.47
CA TYR A 179 7.71 17.98 -14.40
C TYR A 179 7.63 18.59 -15.80
N ARG A 180 6.65 19.48 -16.01
CA ARG A 180 6.45 20.16 -17.28
C ARG A 180 6.10 21.62 -17.11
N LEU A 181 6.68 22.46 -17.95
CA LEU A 181 6.31 23.86 -18.11
C LEU A 181 5.52 24.09 -19.40
N PRO A 182 4.53 25.00 -19.39
CA PRO A 182 3.95 25.50 -20.61
C PRO A 182 4.98 26.27 -21.45
N ALA A 183 4.82 26.29 -22.77
CA ALA A 183 5.78 26.90 -23.69
C ALA A 183 6.03 28.42 -23.48
N TRP A 184 5.11 29.13 -22.80
CA TRP A 184 5.25 30.56 -22.48
C TRP A 184 5.82 30.83 -21.08
N VAL A 185 6.16 29.79 -20.32
CA VAL A 185 6.74 29.91 -18.97
C VAL A 185 8.20 29.50 -19.05
N ASP A 186 9.08 30.44 -18.78
CA ASP A 186 10.51 30.17 -18.64
C ASP A 186 10.78 29.39 -17.36
N GLU A 187 11.77 28.49 -17.41
CA GLU A 187 12.26 27.80 -16.22
C GLU A 187 12.85 28.82 -15.22
N PRO A 188 12.29 28.96 -14.00
CA PRO A 188 12.77 29.94 -13.03
C PRO A 188 14.19 29.66 -12.54
N PHE A 189 14.64 28.40 -12.56
CA PHE A 189 15.96 27.96 -12.09
C PHE A 189 16.58 26.94 -13.07
N PRO A 190 17.24 27.40 -14.16
CA PRO A 190 17.73 26.51 -15.21
C PRO A 190 18.93 25.64 -14.80
N ASP A 191 19.70 26.07 -13.80
CA ASP A 191 20.87 25.32 -13.30
C ASP A 191 20.46 24.34 -12.19
N ASN A 192 19.79 23.25 -12.57
CA ASN A 192 19.38 22.21 -11.63
C ASN A 192 20.34 21.00 -11.67
N SER A 193 20.67 20.44 -10.51
CA SER A 193 21.59 19.30 -10.40
C SER A 193 21.03 18.03 -11.02
N ASP A 194 19.71 17.83 -10.96
CA ASP A 194 19.07 16.62 -11.46
C ASP A 194 19.19 16.48 -12.99
N ASP A 195 19.26 17.60 -13.73
CA ASP A 195 19.40 17.63 -15.19
C ASP A 195 20.72 16.99 -15.68
N SER A 196 21.73 16.91 -14.81
CA SER A 196 23.05 16.34 -15.14
C SER A 196 23.19 14.86 -14.81
N LYS A 197 22.20 14.27 -14.11
CA LYS A 197 22.24 12.87 -13.70
C LYS A 197 22.11 11.96 -14.91
N THR A 198 22.86 10.87 -14.90
CA THR A 198 22.77 9.83 -15.93
C THR A 198 22.80 8.46 -15.26
N CYS A 199 21.92 7.56 -15.70
CA CYS A 199 21.89 6.19 -15.17
C CYS A 199 23.20 5.46 -15.47
N LYS A 200 23.71 4.68 -14.52
CA LYS A 200 24.91 3.84 -14.65
C LYS A 200 24.54 2.41 -15.04
N TYR A 201 23.45 1.88 -14.50
CA TYR A 201 22.99 0.51 -14.67
C TYR A 201 21.66 0.45 -15.41
N LEU A 202 20.66 1.22 -14.95
CA LEU A 202 19.34 1.26 -15.58
C LEU A 202 19.43 1.82 -17.00
N PHE A 203 18.64 1.25 -17.90
CA PHE A 203 18.61 1.58 -19.34
C PHE A 203 19.96 1.42 -20.07
N LYS A 204 20.95 0.80 -19.43
CA LYS A 204 22.27 0.50 -20.01
C LYS A 204 22.63 -0.98 -19.91
N LYS A 205 22.53 -1.55 -18.71
CA LYS A 205 22.81 -2.96 -18.42
C LYS A 205 21.55 -3.73 -18.07
N ILE A 206 20.66 -3.10 -17.33
CA ILE A 206 19.36 -3.65 -16.93
C ILE A 206 18.30 -2.79 -17.61
N ILE A 207 17.44 -3.43 -18.40
CA ILE A 207 16.41 -2.77 -19.19
C ILE A 207 15.05 -3.19 -18.64
N PRO A 208 14.36 -2.30 -17.89
CA PRO A 208 12.95 -2.53 -17.52
C PRO A 208 12.08 -2.53 -18.78
N THR A 209 11.17 -3.49 -18.89
CA THR A 209 10.29 -3.69 -20.07
C THR A 209 8.82 -3.51 -19.76
N GLU A 210 8.37 -3.93 -18.57
CA GLU A 210 6.97 -3.88 -18.16
C GLU A 210 6.85 -3.58 -16.67
N GLY A 211 5.91 -2.73 -16.27
CA GLY A 211 5.58 -2.51 -14.86
C GLY A 211 4.52 -3.51 -14.39
N LEU A 212 4.88 -4.35 -13.42
CA LEU A 212 3.97 -5.32 -12.80
C LEU A 212 3.10 -4.65 -11.73
N ASN A 213 3.71 -3.77 -10.92
CA ASN A 213 3.00 -2.90 -9.99
C ASN A 213 3.77 -1.58 -9.84
N SER A 214 3.07 -0.52 -9.43
CA SER A 214 3.70 0.77 -9.17
C SER A 214 3.07 1.45 -7.97
N LYS A 215 3.91 1.73 -6.95
CA LYS A 215 3.58 2.59 -5.83
C LYS A 215 4.61 3.74 -5.77
N PRO A 216 4.25 4.90 -5.21
CA PRO A 216 5.20 5.99 -4.97
C PRO A 216 6.41 5.58 -4.12
N SER A 217 6.26 4.61 -3.21
CA SER A 217 7.34 4.12 -2.36
C SER A 217 8.29 3.13 -3.05
N GLY A 218 7.89 2.58 -4.19
CA GLY A 218 8.62 1.54 -4.92
C GLY A 218 7.73 0.82 -5.94
N ALA A 219 8.35 0.20 -6.93
CA ALA A 219 7.68 -0.46 -8.03
C ALA A 219 8.39 -1.75 -8.42
N THR A 220 7.64 -2.64 -9.08
CA THR A 220 8.11 -3.93 -9.56
C THR A 220 7.97 -3.98 -11.07
N PHE A 221 9.01 -4.43 -11.75
CA PHE A 221 9.10 -4.48 -13.20
C PHE A 221 9.56 -5.86 -13.67
N LEU A 222 9.15 -6.24 -14.87
CA LEU A 222 9.95 -7.17 -15.67
C LEU A 222 11.13 -6.40 -16.27
N ALA A 223 12.28 -7.05 -16.27
CA ALA A 223 13.49 -6.51 -16.83
C ALA A 223 14.35 -7.62 -17.43
N HIS A 224 15.31 -7.24 -18.26
CA HIS A 224 16.30 -8.15 -18.81
C HIS A 224 17.69 -7.50 -18.84
N VAL A 225 18.72 -8.33 -18.98
CA VAL A 225 20.07 -7.83 -19.24
C VAL A 225 20.15 -7.33 -20.67
N ALA A 226 20.79 -6.18 -20.90
CA ALA A 226 21.01 -5.65 -22.23
C ALA A 226 21.69 -6.69 -23.14
N GLY A 227 21.01 -7.05 -24.24
CA GLY A 227 21.47 -8.08 -25.18
C GLY A 227 21.08 -9.52 -24.83
N SER A 228 20.37 -9.75 -23.72
CA SER A 228 19.71 -11.01 -23.37
C SER A 228 18.20 -10.90 -23.56
N GLU A 229 17.52 -12.01 -23.83
CA GLU A 229 16.05 -12.12 -23.81
C GLU A 229 15.53 -12.74 -22.51
N GLU A 230 16.43 -13.19 -21.63
CA GLU A 230 16.06 -13.78 -20.33
C GLU A 230 15.53 -12.70 -19.38
N GLU A 231 14.27 -12.85 -18.99
CA GLU A 231 13.57 -11.94 -18.09
C GLU A 231 13.77 -12.28 -16.62
N PHE A 232 13.81 -11.25 -15.79
CA PHE A 232 13.81 -11.32 -14.35
C PHE A 232 12.93 -10.23 -13.75
N VAL A 233 12.65 -10.32 -12.46
CA VAL A 233 11.92 -9.30 -11.71
C VAL A 233 12.92 -8.25 -11.19
N LEU A 234 12.64 -6.98 -11.46
CA LEU A 234 13.36 -5.83 -10.92
C LEU A 234 12.42 -5.09 -9.98
N LYS A 235 12.77 -5.05 -8.70
CA LYS A 235 12.09 -4.25 -7.67
C LYS A 235 12.91 -3.02 -7.36
N ASN A 236 12.24 -1.89 -7.09
CA ASN A 236 12.89 -0.70 -6.55
C ASN A 236 12.18 -0.20 -5.30
N ALA A 237 12.94 0.46 -4.44
CA ALA A 237 12.43 1.17 -3.27
C ALA A 237 13.06 2.57 -3.19
N HIS A 238 12.22 3.56 -2.93
CA HIS A 238 12.62 4.95 -2.80
C HIS A 238 12.95 5.30 -1.34
N PRO A 239 14.01 6.10 -1.10
CA PRO A 239 14.40 6.49 0.25
C PRO A 239 13.36 7.39 0.94
N GLY A 240 13.37 7.37 2.27
CA GLY A 240 12.54 8.20 3.14
C GLY A 240 11.08 7.72 3.30
N TYR A 241 10.56 6.90 2.38
CA TYR A 241 9.28 6.22 2.56
C TYR A 241 9.39 5.18 3.67
N MET A 242 8.38 5.15 4.54
CA MET A 242 8.28 4.16 5.61
C MET A 242 6.91 3.50 5.62
N ASN A 243 6.88 2.21 5.90
CA ASN A 243 5.66 1.47 6.16
C ASN A 243 5.76 0.83 7.56
N LEU A 244 4.77 1.10 8.41
CA LEU A 244 4.73 0.62 9.81
C LEU A 244 6.04 0.87 10.60
N GLY A 245 6.72 1.98 10.32
CA GLY A 245 7.96 2.39 10.99
C GLY A 245 9.25 1.76 10.44
N VAL A 246 9.17 0.98 9.36
CA VAL A 246 10.33 0.42 8.65
C VAL A 246 10.51 1.16 7.32
N ALA A 247 11.74 1.54 6.98
CA ALA A 247 12.04 2.16 5.70
C ALA A 247 11.85 1.16 4.55
N CYS A 248 11.16 1.55 3.48
CA CYS A 248 10.89 0.67 2.34
C CYS A 248 12.20 0.17 1.68
N THR A 249 13.25 0.99 1.67
CA THR A 249 14.59 0.57 1.20
C THR A 249 15.21 -0.51 2.08
N ASP A 250 14.94 -0.49 3.38
CA ASP A 250 15.48 -1.49 4.30
C ASP A 250 14.66 -2.79 4.22
N SER A 251 13.35 -2.71 3.99
CA SER A 251 12.54 -3.89 3.68
C SER A 251 13.03 -4.59 2.40
N LEU A 252 13.28 -3.85 1.30
CA LEU A 252 13.77 -4.45 0.06
C LEU A 252 15.21 -5.01 0.19
N LYS A 253 16.05 -4.40 1.03
CA LYS A 253 17.36 -4.99 1.39
C LYS A 253 17.19 -6.27 2.20
N ASN A 254 16.22 -6.30 3.12
CA ASN A 254 15.92 -7.49 3.92
C ASN A 254 15.43 -8.63 3.02
N GLU A 255 14.57 -8.34 2.05
CA GLU A 255 14.18 -9.31 1.02
C GLU A 255 15.40 -9.89 0.29
N ALA A 256 16.33 -9.04 -0.18
CA ALA A 256 17.55 -9.50 -0.83
C ALA A 256 18.39 -10.44 0.06
N VAL A 257 18.46 -10.17 1.36
CA VAL A 257 19.15 -11.04 2.34
C VAL A 257 18.41 -12.35 2.53
N ASN A 258 17.09 -12.29 2.67
CA ASN A 258 16.23 -13.45 2.88
C ASN A 258 16.27 -14.41 1.70
N ILE A 259 16.15 -13.88 0.48
CA ILE A 259 16.28 -14.65 -0.76
C ILE A 259 17.62 -15.37 -0.81
N LYS A 260 18.75 -14.66 -0.60
CA LYS A 260 20.10 -15.26 -0.61
C LYS A 260 20.23 -16.43 0.36
N ARG A 261 19.58 -16.37 1.53
CA ARG A 261 19.61 -17.43 2.53
C ARG A 261 18.70 -18.62 2.18
N MET A 262 17.65 -18.40 1.40
CA MET A 262 16.66 -19.40 0.99
C MET A 262 16.84 -19.95 -0.42
N MET A 263 17.90 -19.55 -1.16
CA MET A 263 18.16 -19.96 -2.56
C MET A 263 18.20 -21.48 -2.81
N LYS A 264 18.38 -22.31 -1.78
CA LYS A 264 18.34 -23.79 -1.91
C LYS A 264 16.92 -24.35 -2.09
N CYS A 265 15.90 -23.54 -1.86
CA CYS A 265 14.50 -23.90 -2.01
C CYS A 265 14.04 -23.48 -3.41
N ASP A 266 13.76 -24.44 -4.29
CA ASP A 266 13.38 -24.16 -5.70
C ASP A 266 12.08 -23.33 -5.82
N PHE A 267 11.25 -23.30 -4.78
CA PHE A 267 10.03 -22.48 -4.67
C PHE A 267 10.27 -21.04 -4.20
N ILE A 268 11.54 -20.62 -4.07
CA ILE A 268 11.98 -19.26 -3.75
C ILE A 268 12.73 -18.69 -4.96
N PRO A 269 12.61 -17.40 -5.30
CA PRO A 269 13.38 -16.78 -6.38
C PRO A 269 14.88 -16.93 -6.17
N ASN A 270 15.64 -17.19 -7.24
CA ASN A 270 17.09 -17.01 -7.18
C ASN A 270 17.46 -15.52 -7.14
N TYR A 271 18.41 -15.17 -6.26
CA TYR A 271 19.01 -13.83 -6.25
C TYR A 271 19.87 -13.61 -7.51
N ILE A 272 19.74 -12.46 -8.15
CA ILE A 272 20.56 -12.09 -9.31
C ILE A 272 21.58 -11.00 -8.94
N VAL A 273 21.11 -9.81 -8.56
CA VAL A 273 21.95 -8.68 -8.16
C VAL A 273 21.13 -7.63 -7.40
N ASP A 274 21.75 -6.92 -6.47
CA ASP A 274 21.20 -5.68 -5.89
C ASP A 274 22.19 -4.53 -6.11
N PHE A 275 21.66 -3.31 -6.28
CA PHE A 275 22.45 -2.12 -6.53
C PHE A 275 21.68 -0.84 -6.18
N SER A 276 22.39 0.27 -6.12
CA SER A 276 21.78 1.59 -6.01
C SER A 276 22.04 2.42 -7.26
N GLU A 277 21.03 3.16 -7.68
CA GLU A 277 21.09 4.15 -8.75
C GLU A 277 20.52 5.45 -8.17
N ASP A 278 21.30 6.54 -8.26
CA ASP A 278 21.07 7.75 -7.48
C ASP A 278 20.88 7.47 -5.98
N GLU A 279 19.69 7.73 -5.42
CA GLU A 279 19.36 7.50 -4.01
C GLU A 279 18.47 6.25 -3.81
N ASP A 280 18.04 5.62 -4.91
CA ASP A 280 17.13 4.48 -4.91
C ASP A 280 17.89 3.15 -4.78
N TYR A 281 17.23 2.16 -4.20
CA TYR A 281 17.74 0.80 -4.07
C TYR A 281 16.95 -0.15 -4.98
N PHE A 282 17.66 -1.05 -5.65
CA PHE A 282 17.11 -2.00 -6.62
C PHE A 282 17.53 -3.43 -6.28
N LEU A 283 16.60 -4.36 -6.47
CA LEU A 283 16.81 -5.80 -6.35
C LEU A 283 16.35 -6.49 -7.65
N CYS A 284 17.25 -7.26 -8.25
CA CYS A 284 16.95 -8.19 -9.33
C CYS A 284 16.88 -9.62 -8.79
N GLU A 285 15.78 -10.31 -9.08
CA GLU A 285 15.52 -11.69 -8.66
C GLU A 285 14.86 -12.50 -9.79
N GLU A 286 14.96 -13.82 -9.73
CA GLU A 286 14.30 -14.73 -10.67
C GLU A 286 12.80 -14.44 -10.78
N LYS A 287 12.29 -14.39 -12.02
CA LYS A 287 10.87 -14.40 -12.29
C LYS A 287 10.31 -15.80 -12.07
N LYS A 288 9.61 -16.04 -10.95
CA LYS A 288 8.87 -17.29 -10.74
C LYS A 288 7.68 -17.37 -11.71
N CYS A 289 7.44 -18.55 -12.26
CA CYS A 289 6.27 -18.84 -13.07
C CYS A 289 5.02 -18.95 -12.17
N GLY A 290 3.88 -18.49 -12.68
CA GLY A 290 2.59 -18.71 -12.06
C GLY A 290 1.70 -17.48 -11.99
N LEU A 291 0.52 -17.70 -11.45
CA LEU A 291 -0.50 -16.68 -11.18
C LEU A 291 -0.63 -16.49 -9.67
N SER A 292 -0.99 -15.29 -9.22
CA SER A 292 -1.44 -15.07 -7.85
C SER A 292 -2.57 -16.07 -7.51
N VAL A 293 -2.77 -16.42 -6.23
CA VAL A 293 -3.85 -17.38 -5.87
C VAL A 293 -5.22 -16.87 -6.32
N ASP A 294 -5.44 -15.56 -6.28
CA ASP A 294 -6.71 -14.96 -6.71
C ASP A 294 -6.94 -15.05 -8.23
N ASP A 295 -5.88 -14.88 -9.03
CA ASP A 295 -5.91 -15.03 -10.49
C ASP A 295 -5.98 -16.50 -10.89
N TYR A 296 -5.25 -17.37 -10.19
CA TYR A 296 -5.34 -18.82 -10.37
C TYR A 296 -6.75 -19.33 -10.10
N ARG A 297 -7.44 -18.81 -9.07
CA ARG A 297 -8.86 -19.09 -8.83
C ARG A 297 -9.77 -18.55 -9.93
N ALA A 298 -9.46 -17.38 -10.47
CA ALA A 298 -10.25 -16.73 -11.51
C ALA A 298 -9.98 -17.27 -12.93
N ASP A 299 -8.94 -18.08 -13.10
CA ASP A 299 -8.56 -18.66 -14.39
C ASP A 299 -9.69 -19.48 -15.00
N SER A 300 -9.89 -19.31 -16.31
CA SER A 300 -11.01 -19.92 -17.05
C SER A 300 -11.01 -21.45 -17.07
N HIS A 301 -9.87 -22.09 -16.78
CA HIS A 301 -9.75 -23.54 -16.67
C HIS A 301 -10.18 -24.09 -15.31
N HIS A 302 -10.42 -23.21 -14.32
CA HIS A 302 -10.90 -23.55 -12.99
C HIS A 302 -12.37 -23.15 -12.81
N ASN A 303 -13.22 -24.14 -12.56
CA ASN A 303 -14.63 -23.88 -12.30
C ASN A 303 -15.26 -25.04 -11.50
N PHE A 304 -15.69 -24.76 -10.27
CA PHE A 304 -16.39 -25.72 -9.43
C PHE A 304 -17.84 -25.98 -9.85
N ILE A 305 -18.47 -25.05 -10.57
CA ILE A 305 -19.86 -25.14 -11.00
C ILE A 305 -19.97 -25.92 -12.32
N ASP A 306 -19.00 -25.74 -13.22
CA ASP A 306 -18.97 -26.47 -14.49
C ASP A 306 -18.66 -27.97 -14.25
N LYS A 307 -19.62 -28.83 -14.61
CA LYS A 307 -19.51 -30.28 -14.40
C LYS A 307 -18.30 -30.93 -15.09
N LYS A 308 -17.84 -30.39 -16.22
CA LYS A 308 -16.70 -30.94 -16.97
C LYS A 308 -15.38 -30.53 -16.32
N LEU A 309 -15.26 -29.28 -15.89
CA LEU A 309 -14.04 -28.73 -15.31
C LEU A 309 -13.88 -29.04 -13.82
N ARG A 310 -14.97 -29.31 -13.10
CA ARG A 310 -14.96 -29.53 -11.64
C ARG A 310 -13.94 -30.57 -11.18
N LYS A 311 -13.91 -31.75 -11.82
CA LYS A 311 -12.99 -32.83 -11.41
C LYS A 311 -11.51 -32.44 -11.62
N LYS A 312 -11.22 -31.73 -12.72
CA LYS A 312 -9.88 -31.20 -12.99
C LYS A 312 -9.51 -30.14 -11.95
N THR A 313 -10.39 -29.17 -11.72
CA THR A 313 -10.22 -28.09 -10.74
C THR A 313 -9.93 -28.63 -9.33
N ILE A 314 -10.71 -29.60 -8.86
CA ILE A 314 -10.48 -30.25 -7.56
C ILE A 314 -9.09 -30.88 -7.48
N ASN A 315 -8.65 -31.58 -8.53
CA ASN A 315 -7.36 -32.25 -8.52
C ASN A 315 -6.19 -31.26 -8.63
N ASP A 316 -6.34 -30.20 -9.41
CA ASP A 316 -5.33 -29.15 -9.58
C ASP A 316 -5.17 -28.40 -8.25
N TYR A 317 -6.26 -27.99 -7.60
CA TYR A 317 -6.22 -27.37 -6.28
C TYR A 317 -5.65 -28.29 -5.22
N ARG A 318 -5.99 -29.59 -5.26
CA ARG A 318 -5.38 -30.57 -4.35
C ARG A 318 -3.87 -30.58 -4.51
N LYS A 319 -3.35 -30.59 -5.73
CA LYS A 319 -1.91 -30.56 -5.98
C LYS A 319 -1.28 -29.25 -5.50
N SER A 320 -1.84 -28.11 -5.88
CA SER A 320 -1.33 -26.79 -5.49
C SER A 320 -1.32 -26.59 -3.98
N ILE A 321 -2.42 -26.94 -3.31
CA ILE A 321 -2.53 -26.85 -1.85
C ILE A 321 -1.54 -27.83 -1.19
N THR A 322 -1.41 -29.05 -1.70
CA THR A 322 -0.46 -30.03 -1.13
C THR A 322 0.98 -29.54 -1.28
N ASP A 323 1.35 -28.97 -2.43
CA ASP A 323 2.69 -28.41 -2.67
C ASP A 323 2.94 -27.19 -1.77
N LEU A 324 1.96 -26.29 -1.65
CA LEU A 324 2.00 -25.16 -0.73
C LEU A 324 2.27 -25.59 0.72
N LEU A 325 1.50 -26.57 1.24
CA LEU A 325 1.69 -27.07 2.60
C LEU A 325 3.09 -27.68 2.80
N LYS A 326 3.59 -28.44 1.82
CA LYS A 326 4.94 -29.02 1.85
C LYS A 326 6.01 -27.93 1.87
N ASN A 327 5.89 -26.92 1.02
CA ASN A 327 6.88 -25.85 0.92
C ASN A 327 6.92 -25.00 2.20
N VAL A 328 5.76 -24.69 2.80
CA VAL A 328 5.70 -24.02 4.12
C VAL A 328 6.33 -24.90 5.21
N GLN A 329 6.05 -26.21 5.23
CA GLN A 329 6.62 -27.12 6.22
C GLN A 329 8.15 -27.21 6.12
N ILE A 330 8.71 -27.21 4.90
CA ILE A 330 10.16 -27.18 4.66
C ILE A 330 10.77 -25.92 5.29
N LEU A 331 10.16 -24.76 5.09
CA LEU A 331 10.63 -23.50 5.69
C LEU A 331 10.53 -23.54 7.23
N HIS A 332 9.43 -24.06 7.77
CA HIS A 332 9.23 -24.19 9.22
C HIS A 332 10.24 -25.13 9.87
N ASP A 333 10.61 -26.23 9.20
CA ASP A 333 11.63 -27.16 9.67
C ASP A 333 13.03 -26.53 9.71
N GLU A 334 13.28 -25.54 8.84
CA GLU A 334 14.47 -24.69 8.86
C GLU A 334 14.34 -23.48 9.80
N ARG A 335 13.27 -23.43 10.60
CA ARG A 335 12.97 -22.33 11.53
C ARG A 335 12.84 -20.97 10.85
N ILE A 336 12.32 -20.98 9.63
CA ILE A 336 12.02 -19.78 8.87
C ILE A 336 10.53 -19.46 9.08
N PHE A 337 10.26 -18.25 9.53
CA PHE A 337 8.93 -17.67 9.59
C PHE A 337 8.74 -16.76 8.38
N LEU A 338 7.67 -16.96 7.60
CA LEU A 338 7.42 -16.20 6.37
C LEU A 338 6.91 -14.79 6.66
N GLY A 339 5.98 -14.63 7.60
CA GLY A 339 5.48 -13.32 8.01
C GLY A 339 4.22 -12.87 7.29
N ASP A 340 4.18 -12.98 5.96
CA ASP A 340 3.11 -12.41 5.13
C ASP A 340 2.61 -13.39 4.06
N ILE A 341 1.88 -14.43 4.51
CA ILE A 341 1.27 -15.41 3.61
C ILE A 341 -0.07 -14.86 3.13
N SER A 342 -0.11 -14.43 1.86
CA SER A 342 -1.29 -13.82 1.24
C SER A 342 -1.48 -14.32 -0.20
N SER A 343 -2.60 -13.97 -0.83
CA SER A 343 -2.86 -14.35 -2.23
C SER A 343 -1.95 -13.65 -3.23
N GLU A 344 -1.36 -12.50 -2.86
CA GLU A 344 -0.45 -11.72 -3.71
C GLU A 344 0.99 -12.26 -3.66
N ASN A 345 1.41 -12.83 -2.53
CA ASN A 345 2.77 -13.30 -2.29
C ASN A 345 2.98 -14.79 -2.62
N VAL A 346 1.92 -15.49 -3.03
CA VAL A 346 1.95 -16.90 -3.41
C VAL A 346 1.54 -17.06 -4.86
N LEU A 347 2.44 -17.63 -5.66
CA LEU A 347 2.23 -17.90 -7.08
C LEU A 347 2.01 -19.39 -7.31
N VAL A 348 1.00 -19.72 -8.12
CA VAL A 348 0.67 -21.09 -8.53
C VAL A 348 0.85 -21.22 -10.03
N ASP A 349 1.71 -22.14 -10.45
CA ASP A 349 1.88 -22.46 -11.87
C ASP A 349 0.68 -23.29 -12.38
N PRO A 350 -0.12 -22.78 -13.33
CA PRO A 350 -1.29 -23.49 -13.85
C PRO A 350 -0.96 -24.76 -14.66
N GLU A 351 0.28 -24.90 -15.15
CA GLU A 351 0.70 -26.09 -15.90
C GLU A 351 1.17 -27.20 -14.96
N THR A 352 1.95 -26.85 -13.95
CA THR A 352 2.60 -27.83 -13.05
C THR A 352 1.86 -28.01 -11.72
N ASN A 353 1.09 -27.01 -11.28
CA ASN A 353 0.51 -26.87 -9.93
C ASN A 353 1.56 -26.74 -8.82
N LEU A 354 2.79 -26.37 -9.17
CA LEU A 354 3.82 -26.04 -8.19
C LEU A 354 3.62 -24.62 -7.67
N VAL A 355 3.98 -24.42 -6.41
CA VAL A 355 3.77 -23.17 -5.69
C VAL A 355 5.10 -22.51 -5.39
N SER A 356 5.18 -21.20 -5.61
CA SER A 356 6.35 -20.38 -5.29
C SER A 356 5.94 -19.19 -4.42
N PHE A 357 6.88 -18.72 -3.59
CA PHE A 357 6.69 -17.51 -2.78
C PHE A 357 7.48 -16.36 -3.36
N VAL A 358 6.91 -15.16 -3.28
CA VAL A 358 7.54 -13.90 -3.63
C VAL A 358 7.30 -12.90 -2.50
N ASP A 359 7.99 -11.76 -2.53
CA ASP A 359 7.86 -10.72 -1.50
C ASP A 359 8.23 -11.23 -0.10
N LEU A 360 9.53 -11.53 0.06
CA LEU A 360 10.07 -12.18 1.25
C LEU A 360 10.65 -11.18 2.25
N GLU A 361 10.23 -9.91 2.20
CA GLU A 361 10.77 -8.85 3.07
C GLU A 361 10.39 -9.05 4.54
N GLN A 362 9.26 -9.71 4.83
CA GLN A 362 8.78 -9.95 6.20
C GLN A 362 9.36 -11.23 6.83
N SER A 363 10.06 -12.05 6.05
CA SER A 363 10.55 -13.34 6.53
C SER A 363 11.67 -13.18 7.57
N VAL A 364 11.67 -14.05 8.57
CA VAL A 364 12.63 -14.05 9.67
C VAL A 364 13.14 -15.45 9.95
N PHE A 365 14.45 -15.56 10.15
CA PHE A 365 15.11 -16.77 10.60
C PHE A 365 15.10 -16.78 12.13
N LEU A 366 14.31 -17.66 12.73
CA LEU A 366 14.04 -17.65 14.18
C LEU A 366 15.26 -18.05 15.05
N GLU A 367 16.35 -18.50 14.43
CA GLU A 367 17.64 -18.71 15.09
C GLU A 367 18.37 -17.40 15.40
N ASP A 368 18.12 -16.36 14.60
CA ASP A 368 18.63 -15.03 14.86
C ASP A 368 17.82 -14.48 16.06
N HIS A 369 18.43 -14.40 17.23
CA HIS A 369 17.81 -13.91 18.47
C HIS A 369 17.40 -12.41 18.44
N SER A 370 17.16 -11.86 17.25
CA SER A 370 16.63 -10.52 17.06
C SER A 370 15.23 -10.42 17.66
N LYS A 371 14.93 -9.28 18.29
CA LYS A 371 13.58 -9.01 18.77
C LYS A 371 12.68 -8.80 17.55
N ILE A 372 11.75 -9.72 17.35
CA ILE A 372 10.59 -9.53 16.48
C ILE A 372 9.85 -8.30 16.99
N ALA A 373 10.00 -7.16 16.30
CA ALA A 373 9.49 -5.87 16.79
C ALA A 373 8.05 -5.60 16.34
N PHE A 374 7.68 -6.02 15.12
CA PHE A 374 6.33 -5.97 14.56
C PHE A 374 6.38 -6.59 13.14
N PHE A 375 5.32 -7.22 12.65
CA PHE A 375 5.22 -7.71 11.27
C PHE A 375 4.10 -6.98 10.54
N ALA A 376 4.40 -6.45 9.35
CA ALA A 376 3.37 -6.04 8.42
C ALA A 376 2.74 -7.32 7.85
N ARG A 377 1.40 -7.38 7.81
CA ARG A 377 0.66 -8.50 7.22
C ARG A 377 -0.40 -7.95 6.29
N THR A 378 -0.67 -8.68 5.23
CA THR A 378 -1.73 -8.35 4.29
C THR A 378 -3.10 -8.46 4.98
N GLU A 379 -3.85 -7.36 5.01
CA GLU A 379 -5.21 -7.36 5.54
C GLU A 379 -6.09 -8.39 4.80
N GLY A 380 -6.95 -9.10 5.54
CA GLY A 380 -7.74 -10.19 4.98
C GLY A 380 -7.07 -11.56 5.03
N PHE A 381 -5.83 -11.68 5.52
CA PHE A 381 -5.17 -12.98 5.70
C PHE A 381 -4.84 -13.30 7.15
N PHE A 382 -5.31 -12.50 8.10
CA PHE A 382 -5.14 -12.74 9.53
C PHE A 382 -6.34 -12.21 10.31
N ASP A 383 -6.59 -12.79 11.48
CA ASP A 383 -7.60 -12.33 12.44
C ASP A 383 -6.95 -11.61 13.63
N GLU A 384 -7.77 -11.11 14.55
CA GLU A 384 -7.33 -10.39 15.74
C GLU A 384 -6.45 -11.24 16.69
N ASN A 385 -6.55 -12.57 16.61
CA ASN A 385 -5.80 -13.49 17.45
C ASN A 385 -4.41 -13.82 16.87
N THR A 386 -4.28 -13.74 15.54
CA THR A 386 -3.05 -14.12 14.80
C THR A 386 -1.80 -13.43 15.36
N PRO A 387 -1.77 -12.12 15.62
CA PRO A 387 -0.56 -11.46 16.12
C PRO A 387 -0.07 -11.99 17.48
N PHE A 388 -0.90 -12.69 18.25
CA PHE A 388 -0.57 -13.23 19.57
C PHE A 388 -0.06 -14.68 19.54
N LEU A 389 -0.11 -15.36 18.39
CA LEU A 389 0.42 -16.72 18.25
C LEU A 389 1.96 -16.72 18.15
N ALA A 390 2.56 -17.89 18.35
CA ALA A 390 3.98 -18.08 18.04
C ALA A 390 4.22 -17.94 16.51
N PRO A 391 5.38 -17.46 16.03
CA PRO A 391 5.59 -17.12 14.62
C PRO A 391 5.12 -18.20 13.63
N ILE A 392 5.56 -19.45 13.80
CA ILE A 392 5.14 -20.57 12.94
C ILE A 392 3.61 -20.79 12.95
N ALA A 393 2.97 -20.64 14.11
CA ALA A 393 1.52 -20.74 14.21
C ALA A 393 0.81 -19.56 13.54
N GLN A 394 1.44 -18.38 13.46
CA GLN A 394 0.92 -17.26 12.68
C GLN A 394 0.91 -17.59 11.19
N ASP A 395 2.01 -18.13 10.64
CA ASP A 395 2.07 -18.59 9.25
C ASP A 395 0.97 -19.62 8.97
N ASN A 396 0.80 -20.61 9.85
CA ASN A 396 -0.25 -21.62 9.71
C ASN A 396 -1.66 -21.01 9.71
N GLN A 397 -1.93 -20.03 10.57
CA GLN A 397 -3.22 -19.36 10.57
C GLN A 397 -3.45 -18.53 9.29
N GLN A 398 -2.43 -17.79 8.83
CA GLN A 398 -2.48 -17.05 7.57
C GLN A 398 -2.68 -17.98 6.37
N LEU A 399 -2.02 -19.13 6.40
CA LEU A 399 -2.16 -20.19 5.41
C LEU A 399 -3.61 -20.70 5.36
N ALA A 400 -4.29 -20.90 6.48
CA ALA A 400 -5.69 -21.29 6.48
C ALA A 400 -6.60 -20.27 5.76
N TYR A 401 -6.38 -18.97 5.98
CA TYR A 401 -7.08 -17.92 5.25
C TYR A 401 -6.70 -17.91 3.76
N LEU A 402 -5.44 -18.14 3.41
CA LEU A 402 -5.03 -18.30 2.01
C LEU A 402 -5.73 -19.47 1.32
N LEU A 403 -5.89 -20.60 2.02
CA LEU A 403 -6.61 -21.76 1.51
C LEU A 403 -8.09 -21.45 1.24
N ILE A 404 -8.74 -20.59 2.04
CA ILE A 404 -10.09 -20.10 1.74
C ILE A 404 -10.10 -19.33 0.40
N SER A 405 -9.07 -18.52 0.13
CA SER A 405 -8.95 -17.73 -1.11
C SER A 405 -8.80 -18.57 -2.38
N PHE A 406 -8.38 -19.84 -2.28
CA PHE A 406 -8.48 -20.77 -3.41
C PHE A 406 -9.93 -20.97 -3.85
N PHE A 407 -10.90 -20.95 -2.93
CA PHE A 407 -12.30 -21.28 -3.24
C PHE A 407 -13.19 -20.05 -3.40
N CYS A 408 -13.06 -19.06 -2.52
CA CYS A 408 -13.94 -17.88 -2.53
C CYS A 408 -13.25 -16.64 -1.94
N ARG A 409 -13.85 -15.46 -2.14
CA ARG A 409 -13.36 -14.19 -1.58
C ARG A 409 -13.90 -13.91 -0.17
N GLY A 410 -14.09 -14.95 0.64
CA GLY A 410 -14.65 -14.84 2.00
C GLY A 410 -13.79 -14.03 2.97
N ASN A 411 -12.49 -13.90 2.67
CA ASN A 411 -11.54 -13.15 3.47
C ASN A 411 -11.83 -11.65 3.56
N MET A 412 -12.60 -11.09 2.61
CA MET A 412 -13.01 -9.67 2.68
C MET A 412 -13.80 -9.31 3.94
N PHE A 413 -14.42 -10.31 4.60
CA PHE A 413 -15.14 -10.07 5.85
C PHE A 413 -14.20 -9.76 7.02
N LEU A 414 -12.91 -10.13 6.98
CA LEU A 414 -11.94 -9.80 8.02
C LEU A 414 -11.67 -8.28 8.14
N LEU A 415 -12.01 -7.50 7.12
CA LEU A 415 -11.95 -6.04 7.16
C LEU A 415 -13.04 -5.42 8.03
N ILE A 416 -14.08 -6.18 8.37
CA ILE A 416 -15.28 -5.73 9.10
C ILE A 416 -15.43 -6.52 10.41
N ASP A 417 -15.19 -7.83 10.36
CA ASP A 417 -15.19 -8.76 11.50
C ASP A 417 -13.79 -9.33 11.69
N HIS A 418 -13.01 -8.67 12.56
CA HIS A 418 -11.64 -9.07 12.86
C HIS A 418 -11.53 -10.38 13.63
N SER A 419 -12.64 -10.96 14.15
CA SER A 419 -12.62 -12.27 14.81
C SER A 419 -12.49 -13.44 13.83
N GLY A 420 -12.73 -13.21 12.53
CA GLY A 420 -12.73 -14.24 11.49
C GLY A 420 -13.99 -15.13 11.46
N ALA A 421 -14.92 -14.98 12.41
CA ALA A 421 -16.12 -15.80 12.50
C ALA A 421 -17.00 -15.70 11.24
N MET A 422 -17.19 -14.48 10.70
CA MET A 422 -17.97 -14.24 9.49
C MET A 422 -17.32 -14.89 8.26
N THR A 423 -15.99 -14.78 8.11
CA THR A 423 -15.24 -15.43 7.03
C THR A 423 -15.40 -16.96 7.08
N ILE A 424 -15.25 -17.56 8.27
CA ILE A 424 -15.39 -19.00 8.47
C ILE A 424 -16.81 -19.47 8.15
N ASN A 425 -17.83 -18.77 8.66
CA ASN A 425 -19.23 -19.13 8.41
C ASN A 425 -19.60 -18.99 6.93
N PHE A 426 -19.14 -17.92 6.28
CA PHE A 426 -19.32 -17.74 4.84
C PHE A 426 -18.65 -18.86 4.04
N PHE A 427 -17.42 -19.23 4.37
CA PHE A 427 -16.72 -20.32 3.71
C PHE A 427 -17.42 -21.67 3.90
N LYS A 428 -17.90 -22.00 5.11
CA LYS A 428 -18.69 -23.22 5.35
C LYS A 428 -19.98 -23.25 4.53
N GLN A 429 -20.70 -22.13 4.45
CA GLN A 429 -21.89 -22.00 3.62
C GLN A 429 -21.57 -22.19 2.13
N TYR A 430 -20.51 -21.56 1.65
CA TYR A 430 -20.02 -21.71 0.28
C TYR A 430 -19.67 -23.17 0.00
N ALA A 431 -18.93 -23.82 0.90
CA ALA A 431 -18.50 -25.21 0.76
C ALA A 431 -19.68 -26.17 0.64
N SER A 432 -20.70 -26.02 1.50
CA SER A 432 -21.93 -26.81 1.45
C SER A 432 -22.70 -26.58 0.15
N THR A 433 -22.93 -25.31 -0.20
CA THR A 433 -23.71 -24.93 -1.41
C THR A 433 -23.07 -25.45 -2.70
N HIS A 434 -21.73 -25.39 -2.78
CA HIS A 434 -20.97 -25.82 -3.95
C HIS A 434 -20.44 -27.26 -3.83
N ASN A 435 -20.90 -28.02 -2.83
CA ASN A 435 -20.57 -29.42 -2.56
C ASN A 435 -19.06 -29.68 -2.55
N LEU A 436 -18.25 -28.79 -1.97
CA LEU A 436 -16.80 -28.97 -1.95
C LEU A 436 -16.44 -30.30 -1.25
N PRO A 437 -15.38 -31.00 -1.71
CA PRO A 437 -14.89 -32.17 -1.00
C PRO A 437 -14.57 -31.83 0.46
N LYS A 438 -15.10 -32.65 1.38
CA LYS A 438 -15.04 -32.43 2.82
C LYS A 438 -13.61 -32.25 3.32
N VAL A 439 -12.67 -32.98 2.74
CA VAL A 439 -11.25 -32.92 3.09
C VAL A 439 -10.63 -31.52 2.99
N PHE A 440 -11.03 -30.67 2.02
CA PHE A 440 -10.50 -29.31 1.92
C PHE A 440 -11.01 -28.43 3.06
N VAL A 441 -12.29 -28.61 3.41
CA VAL A 441 -12.90 -27.88 4.53
C VAL A 441 -12.25 -28.32 5.83
N ASP A 442 -12.09 -29.63 6.03
CA ASP A 442 -11.48 -30.19 7.24
C ASP A 442 -10.04 -29.69 7.40
N VAL A 443 -9.21 -29.72 6.34
CA VAL A 443 -7.83 -29.18 6.39
C VAL A 443 -7.79 -27.70 6.81
N ILE A 444 -8.71 -26.87 6.29
CA ILE A 444 -8.78 -25.45 6.64
C ILE A 444 -9.22 -25.27 8.10
N MET A 445 -10.24 -26.01 8.53
CA MET A 445 -10.78 -25.90 9.89
C MET A 445 -9.79 -26.43 10.92
N ASP A 446 -9.15 -27.57 10.64
CA ASP A 446 -8.12 -28.16 11.50
C ASP A 446 -6.96 -27.17 11.69
N LEU A 447 -6.55 -26.47 10.64
CA LEU A 447 -5.46 -25.50 10.70
C LEU A 447 -5.85 -24.22 11.47
N LEU A 448 -7.11 -23.79 11.41
CA LEU A 448 -7.63 -22.69 12.23
C LEU A 448 -7.79 -23.09 13.71
N GLU A 449 -8.17 -24.33 13.99
CA GLU A 449 -8.38 -24.84 15.36
C GLU A 449 -7.06 -25.15 16.07
N ASP A 450 -6.11 -25.79 15.38
CA ASP A 450 -4.76 -26.06 15.87
C ASP A 450 -3.69 -25.50 14.92
N PRO A 451 -3.39 -24.19 15.01
CA PRO A 451 -2.35 -23.58 14.20
C PRO A 451 -0.93 -24.03 14.61
N ASN A 452 -0.74 -24.78 15.70
CA ASN A 452 0.58 -25.28 16.11
C ASN A 452 0.93 -26.63 15.48
N GLN A 453 0.00 -27.26 14.76
CA GLN A 453 0.23 -28.56 14.18
C GLN A 453 1.29 -28.54 13.06
N ARG A 454 1.86 -29.71 12.78
CA ARG A 454 2.68 -29.91 11.57
C ARG A 454 1.79 -30.05 10.35
N LEU A 455 2.16 -29.37 9.27
CA LEU A 455 1.45 -29.41 8.00
C LEU A 455 1.60 -30.77 7.29
N ASP A 456 2.63 -31.55 7.60
CA ASP A 456 2.78 -32.93 7.09
C ASP A 456 1.54 -33.80 7.36
N ASN A 457 0.90 -33.60 8.52
CA ASN A 457 -0.31 -34.34 8.89
C ASN A 457 -1.45 -34.03 7.91
N LEU A 458 -1.60 -32.76 7.54
CA LEU A 458 -2.62 -32.30 6.60
C LEU A 458 -2.30 -32.70 5.16
N VAL A 459 -1.01 -32.73 4.80
CA VAL A 459 -0.52 -33.28 3.53
C VAL A 459 -0.92 -34.76 3.39
N GLU A 460 -0.72 -35.57 4.42
CA GLU A 460 -1.14 -36.97 4.40
C GLU A 460 -2.65 -37.14 4.22
N VAL A 461 -3.44 -36.25 4.82
CA VAL A 461 -4.91 -36.23 4.68
C VAL A 461 -5.31 -35.89 3.24
N LEU A 462 -4.66 -34.90 2.61
CA LEU A 462 -4.89 -34.52 1.20
C LEU A 462 -4.41 -35.60 0.21
N ASP A 463 -3.33 -36.32 0.51
CA ASP A 463 -2.84 -37.42 -0.33
C ASP A 463 -3.78 -38.63 -0.28
N LYS A 464 -4.47 -38.84 0.85
CA LYS A 464 -5.50 -39.88 1.03
C LYS A 464 -6.91 -39.40 0.68
N MET A 465 -7.04 -38.23 0.07
CA MET A 465 -8.31 -37.56 -0.23
C MET A 465 -9.31 -38.47 -0.96
N ASP A 466 -10.51 -38.55 -0.39
CA ASP A 466 -11.70 -39.04 -1.08
C ASP A 466 -12.49 -37.85 -1.66
N CYS A 467 -12.60 -37.80 -2.99
CA CYS A 467 -13.34 -36.75 -3.70
C CYS A 467 -14.87 -36.96 -3.67
N GLU A 468 -15.37 -38.12 -3.22
CA GLU A 468 -16.81 -38.42 -3.17
C GLU A 468 -17.47 -37.99 -1.85
N ASN A 469 -16.68 -37.82 -0.79
CA ASN A 469 -17.17 -37.31 0.48
C ASN A 469 -17.29 -35.78 0.43
N LEU A 470 -18.51 -35.27 0.26
CA LEU A 470 -18.80 -33.85 0.09
C LEU A 470 -19.19 -33.22 1.43
N TYR A 471 -18.78 -31.97 1.64
CA TYR A 471 -19.12 -31.23 2.84
C TYR A 471 -20.63 -30.91 2.85
N ASN A 472 -21.28 -31.20 3.98
CA ASN A 472 -22.67 -30.82 4.24
C ASN A 472 -22.74 -30.21 5.64
N SER A 473 -23.22 -28.98 5.76
CA SER A 473 -23.45 -28.32 7.05
C SER A 473 -24.89 -28.56 7.48
N GLU A 474 -25.11 -29.06 8.69
CA GLU A 474 -26.47 -29.19 9.26
C GLU A 474 -27.00 -27.81 9.73
N ASP A 475 -26.10 -26.88 10.08
CA ASP A 475 -26.39 -25.51 10.49
C ASP A 475 -26.11 -24.52 9.34
N LEU A 476 -26.95 -24.55 8.29
CA LEU A 476 -26.90 -23.53 7.25
C LEU A 476 -27.73 -22.33 7.71
N VAL A 477 -27.08 -21.20 7.96
CA VAL A 477 -27.79 -19.91 8.01
C VAL A 477 -28.38 -19.69 6.62
N SER A 478 -29.69 -19.47 6.55
CA SER A 478 -30.36 -19.16 5.29
C SER A 478 -29.65 -17.97 4.61
N LEU A 479 -29.40 -18.07 3.30
CA LEU A 479 -28.83 -16.96 2.51
C LEU A 479 -29.66 -15.69 2.66
N ASP A 480 -30.99 -15.83 2.82
CA ASP A 480 -31.89 -14.70 3.05
C ASP A 480 -31.66 -14.06 4.42
N ASP A 481 -31.37 -14.86 5.46
CA ASP A 481 -31.09 -14.37 6.82
C ASP A 481 -29.73 -13.68 6.87
N PHE A 482 -28.72 -14.24 6.19
CA PHE A 482 -27.40 -13.61 6.10
C PHE A 482 -27.44 -12.30 5.30
N GLN A 483 -28.15 -12.28 4.17
CA GLN A 483 -28.39 -11.06 3.39
C GLN A 483 -29.14 -10.01 4.23
N TYR A 484 -30.14 -10.44 5.01
CA TYR A 484 -30.88 -9.57 5.90
C TYR A 484 -29.98 -8.91 6.96
N GLU A 485 -29.11 -9.68 7.62
CA GLU A 485 -28.18 -9.13 8.63
C GLU A 485 -27.11 -8.20 8.03
N LEU A 486 -26.61 -8.49 6.81
CA LEU A 486 -25.73 -7.58 6.08
C LEU A 486 -26.42 -6.26 5.76
N VAL A 487 -27.63 -6.33 5.19
CA VAL A 487 -28.43 -5.14 4.85
C VAL A 487 -28.78 -4.32 6.09
N LYS A 488 -29.14 -5.00 7.18
CA LYS A 488 -29.41 -4.37 8.49
C LYS A 488 -28.17 -3.67 9.04
N SER A 489 -26.99 -4.28 8.95
CA SER A 489 -25.72 -3.66 9.38
C SER A 489 -25.41 -2.40 8.57
N VAL A 490 -25.65 -2.42 7.25
CA VAL A 490 -25.53 -1.23 6.40
C VAL A 490 -26.51 -0.15 6.82
N TYR A 491 -27.78 -0.48 7.08
CA TYR A 491 -28.76 0.50 7.55
C TYR A 491 -28.41 1.09 8.91
N LEU A 492 -27.91 0.29 9.85
CA LEU A 492 -27.44 0.76 11.16
C LEU A 492 -26.27 1.75 11.00
N ALA A 493 -25.28 1.43 10.17
CA ALA A 493 -24.17 2.34 9.88
C ALA A 493 -24.65 3.64 9.19
N MET A 494 -25.65 3.56 8.29
CA MET A 494 -26.26 4.75 7.68
C MET A 494 -26.98 5.62 8.72
N ILE A 495 -27.67 5.00 9.69
CA ILE A 495 -28.34 5.71 10.79
C ILE A 495 -27.32 6.40 11.69
N ASP A 496 -26.23 5.72 12.06
CA ASP A 496 -25.14 6.30 12.86
C ASP A 496 -24.44 7.47 12.16
N GLY A 497 -24.46 7.51 10.82
CA GLY A 497 -23.95 8.60 10.00
C GLY A 497 -24.87 9.82 9.87
N ILE A 498 -26.10 9.80 10.41
CA ILE A 498 -27.02 10.94 10.34
C ILE A 498 -26.54 12.07 11.26
N GLN A 499 -26.29 13.25 10.69
CA GLN A 499 -26.08 14.46 11.50
C GLN A 499 -27.37 14.81 12.26
N ILE A 500 -27.28 14.86 13.58
CA ILE A 500 -28.39 15.30 14.44
C ILE A 500 -28.65 16.78 14.17
N ASP A 501 -29.83 17.08 13.63
CA ASP A 501 -30.36 18.43 13.49
C ASP A 501 -31.13 18.77 14.78
N ASP A 502 -30.57 19.65 15.61
CA ASP A 502 -31.17 20.10 16.88
C ASP A 502 -32.57 20.74 16.73
N LYS A 503 -33.04 20.97 15.50
CA LYS A 503 -34.39 21.50 15.21
C LYS A 503 -35.47 20.43 15.05
N LYS A 504 -35.14 19.14 15.03
CA LYS A 504 -36.14 18.07 14.97
C LYS A 504 -36.41 17.53 16.38
N THR A 505 -37.61 17.82 16.89
CA THR A 505 -38.11 17.24 18.13
C THR A 505 -38.14 15.71 18.00
N LEU A 506 -37.26 15.04 18.73
CA LEU A 506 -37.37 13.60 18.97
C LEU A 506 -38.48 13.40 19.99
N PHE A 507 -39.56 12.72 19.59
CA PHE A 507 -40.58 12.26 20.52
C PHE A 507 -40.02 11.06 21.28
N PHE A 508 -39.72 11.25 22.56
CA PHE A 508 -39.49 10.16 23.51
C PHE A 508 -40.79 9.99 24.30
N GLU A 509 -41.40 8.79 24.25
CA GLU A 509 -42.34 8.31 25.27
C GLU A 509 -41.60 7.53 26.36
#